data_AF-A0A957MUQ7-F1
#
_entry.id   AF-A0A957MUQ7-F1
#
_cell.length_a   1.000
_cell.length_b   1.000
_cell.length_c   1.000
_cell.angle_alpha   90.00
_cell.angle_beta   90.00
_cell.angle_gamma   90.00
#
_symmetry.space_group_name_H-M   'P 1'
#
loop_
_entity.id
_entity.type
_entity.pdbx_description
1 polymer ?
#
loop_
_entity_poly.entity_id
_entity_poly.type
_entity_poly.pdbx_seq_one_letter_code
_entity_poly.pdbx_strand_id
1 'polypeptide(L)' 'GNWMPFGAMGASLLFGYTQALQNELLLAGVTTVPRQFVSMIPYIVTIVAVSGFVGRVRPPAAEGKVYETEGGSE' A
#
# COMPACT_ATOMS: atom_id res chain seq x y z
N GLY A 1 3.81 9.04 7.79
CA GLY A 1 3.90 8.98 6.32
C GLY A 1 2.53 9.15 5.73
N ASN A 2 2.36 9.97 4.69
CA ASN A 2 1.13 10.18 3.90
C ASN A 2 -0.17 9.65 4.56
N TRP A 3 -0.59 10.28 5.67
CA TRP A 3 -1.63 9.79 6.59
C TRP A 3 -3.05 10.01 6.04
N MET A 4 -3.27 9.72 4.76
CA MET A 4 -4.57 9.86 4.13
C MET A 4 -5.33 8.53 4.27
N PRO A 5 -6.32 8.42 5.18
CA PRO A 5 -7.08 7.18 5.38
C PRO A 5 -7.77 6.74 4.09
N PHE A 6 -8.27 7.68 3.30
CA PHE A 6 -8.88 7.40 2.00
C PHE A 6 -7.90 6.81 0.98
N GLY A 7 -6.65 7.27 0.97
CA GLY A 7 -5.60 6.69 0.12
C GLY A 7 -5.27 5.26 0.52
N ALA A 8 -5.19 5.00 1.84
CA ALA A 8 -4.98 3.66 2.38
C ALA A 8 -6.15 2.70 2.06
N MET A 9 -7.39 3.18 2.14
CA MET A 9 -8.58 2.39 1.77
C MET A 9 -8.62 2.06 0.28
N GLY A 10 -8.30 3.02 -0.60
CA GLY A 10 -8.21 2.77 -2.04
C GLY A 10 -7.10 1.79 -2.39
N ALA A 11 -5.93 1.94 -1.77
CA ALA A 11 -4.79 1.05 -1.97
C ALA A 11 -5.08 -0.38 -1.50
N SER A 12 -5.72 -0.57 -0.34
CA SER A 12 -6.04 -1.91 0.18
C SER A 12 -7.09 -2.62 -0.69
N LEU A 13 -8.09 -1.90 -1.21
CA LEU A 13 -9.07 -2.44 -2.16
C LEU A 13 -8.42 -2.87 -3.47
N LEU A 14 -7.59 -2.02 -4.06
CA LEU A 14 -6.86 -2.32 -5.29
C LEU A 14 -5.95 -3.55 -5.13
N PHE A 15 -5.23 -3.60 -4.01
CA PHE A 15 -4.31 -4.70 -3.71
C PHE A 15 -5.08 -6.02 -3.52
N GLY A 16 -6.14 -6.01 -2.72
CA GLY A 16 -7.00 -7.18 -2.52
C GLY A 16 -7.65 -7.67 -3.82
N TYR A 17 -8.14 -6.76 -4.67
CA TYR A 17 -8.68 -7.09 -5.99
C TYR A 17 -7.64 -7.78 -6.88
N THR A 18 -6.42 -7.24 -6.89
CA THR A 18 -5.33 -7.79 -7.71
C THR A 18 -4.92 -9.18 -7.25
N GLN A 19 -4.89 -9.41 -5.94
CA GLN A 19 -4.64 -10.72 -5.35
C GLN A 19 -5.72 -11.73 -5.74
N ALA A 20 -7.00 -11.33 -5.68
CA ALA A 20 -8.11 -12.19 -6.09
C ALA A 20 -8.06 -12.50 -7.58
N LEU A 21 -7.77 -11.51 -8.43
CA LEU A 21 -7.61 -11.69 -9.88
C LEU A 21 -6.46 -12.66 -10.20
N GLN A 22 -5.31 -12.50 -9.54
CA GLN A 22 -4.19 -13.42 -9.69
C GLN A 22 -4.61 -14.87 -9.36
N ASN A 23 -5.32 -15.05 -8.25
CA ASN A 23 -5.77 -16.38 -7.81
C ASN A 23 -6.75 -17.00 -8.82
N GLU A 24 -7.75 -16.26 -9.27
CA GLU A 24 -8.69 -16.70 -10.31
C GLU A 24 -7.97 -17.10 -11.61
N LEU A 25 -6.99 -16.32 -12.07
CA LEU A 25 -6.20 -16.65 -13.27
C LEU A 25 -5.36 -17.93 -13.11
N LEU A 26 -4.84 -18.18 -11.91
CA LEU A 26 -4.11 -19.41 -11.60
C LEU A 26 -5.05 -20.62 -11.54
N LEU A 27 -6.24 -20.49 -10.95
CA LEU A 27 -7.26 -21.54 -10.87
C LEU A 27 -7.89 -21.84 -12.23
N ALA A 28 -8.12 -20.83 -13.07
CA ALA A 28 -8.67 -20.98 -14.41
C ALA A 28 -7.74 -21.75 -15.36
N GLY A 29 -6.51 -22.08 -14.92
CA GLY A 29 -5.61 -22.94 -15.66
C GLY A 29 -5.26 -22.40 -17.04
N VAL A 30 -5.16 -21.06 -17.17
CA VAL A 30 -4.87 -20.38 -18.43
C VAL A 30 -3.51 -20.86 -18.95
N THR A 31 -3.53 -21.83 -19.87
CA THR A 31 -2.34 -22.43 -20.48
C THR A 31 -1.62 -21.48 -21.44
N THR A 32 -2.32 -20.43 -21.89
CA THR A 32 -1.79 -19.39 -22.78
C THR A 32 -0.78 -18.48 -22.11
N VAL A 33 -0.85 -18.29 -20.78
CA VAL A 33 0.02 -17.37 -20.05
C VAL A 33 0.85 -18.16 -19.04
N PRO A 34 2.19 -18.19 -19.16
CA PRO A 34 3.04 -18.87 -18.19
C PRO A 34 2.80 -18.33 -16.77
N ARG A 35 2.73 -19.24 -15.79
CA ARG A 35 2.46 -18.91 -14.38
C ARG A 35 3.35 -17.80 -13.83
N GLN A 36 4.60 -17.72 -14.26
CA GLN A 36 5.51 -16.63 -13.88
C GLN A 36 4.97 -15.22 -14.20
N PHE A 37 4.27 -15.02 -15.33
CA PHE A 37 3.71 -13.71 -15.68
C PHE A 37 2.48 -13.37 -14.83
N VAL A 38 1.63 -14.36 -14.53
CA VAL A 38 0.49 -14.18 -13.62
C VAL A 38 0.97 -13.88 -12.20
N SER A 39 2.05 -14.55 -11.77
CA SER A 39 2.73 -14.27 -10.50
C SER A 39 3.31 -12.86 -10.42
N MET A 40 3.55 -12.20 -11.55
CA MET A 40 4.09 -10.84 -11.60
C MET A 40 3.04 -9.73 -11.46
N ILE A 41 1.76 -10.03 -11.71
CA ILE A 41 0.63 -9.08 -11.61
C ILE A 41 0.63 -8.29 -10.30
N PRO A 42 0.67 -8.92 -9.10
CA PRO A 42 0.66 -8.17 -7.84
C PRO A 42 1.85 -7.22 -7.69
N TYR A 43 3.05 -7.60 -8.17
CA TYR A 43 4.22 -6.74 -8.11
C TYR A 43 4.09 -5.52 -9.03
N ILE A 44 3.61 -5.70 -10.26
CA ILE A 44 3.40 -4.60 -11.21
C ILE A 44 2.36 -3.62 -10.65
N VAL A 45 1.25 -4.13 -10.13
CA VAL A 45 0.23 -3.29 -9.50
C VAL A 45 0.82 -2.55 -8.30
N THR A 46 1.65 -3.20 -7.49
CA THR A 46 2.31 -2.55 -6.34
C THR A 46 3.23 -1.41 -6.79
N ILE A 47 4.00 -1.61 -7.86
CA ILE A 47 4.87 -0.57 -8.42
C ILE A 47 4.05 0.61 -8.93
N VAL A 48 2.94 0.37 -9.64
CA VAL A 48 2.05 1.42 -10.13
C VAL A 48 1.34 2.13 -8.96
N ALA A 49 0.87 1.38 -7.98
CA ALA A 49 0.23 1.92 -6.79
C ALA A 49 1.21 2.79 -6.00
N VAL A 50 2.42 2.29 -5.72
CA VAL A 50 3.45 3.03 -4.99
C VAL A 50 3.91 4.25 -5.79
N SER A 51 4.22 4.12 -7.08
CA SER A 51 4.66 5.26 -7.90
C SER A 51 3.56 6.31 -8.11
N GLY A 52 2.28 5.90 -8.16
CA GLY A 52 1.13 6.79 -8.30
C GLY A 52 0.66 7.42 -6.97
N PHE A 53 0.74 6.70 -5.86
CA PHE A 53 0.26 7.17 -4.54
C PHE A 53 1.34 7.69 -3.60
N VAL A 54 2.62 7.35 -3.78
CA VAL A 54 3.72 7.95 -3.01
C VAL A 54 4.00 9.34 -3.56
N GLY A 55 3.09 10.26 -3.27
CA GLY A 55 3.32 11.71 -3.36
C GLY A 55 4.23 12.21 -2.23
N ARG A 56 4.47 13.52 -2.18
CA ARG A 56 5.28 14.14 -1.11
C ARG A 56 4.77 13.75 0.28
N VAL A 57 5.57 12.98 1.00
CA VAL A 57 5.33 12.67 2.41
C VAL A 57 5.60 13.93 3.24
N ARG A 58 4.54 14.58 3.74
CA ARG A 58 4.68 15.59 4.80
C ARG A 58 4.67 14.85 6.15
N PRO A 59 5.77 14.91 6.93
CA PRO A 59 5.78 14.33 8.27
C PRO A 59 4.72 15.03 9.15
N PRO A 60 4.06 14.30 10.06
CA PRO A 60 3.09 14.88 10.97
C PRO A 60 3.75 15.90 11.90
N ALA A 61 3.08 17.02 12.16
CA ALA A 61 3.60 18.11 12.99
C ALA A 61 3.91 17.71 14.46
N ALA A 62 3.53 16.49 14.87
CA ALA A 62 3.79 15.92 16.17
C ALA A 62 5.11 15.13 16.27
N GLU A 63 5.77 14.82 15.14
CA GLU A 63 6.98 13.99 15.09
C GLU A 63 8.26 14.66 15.65
N GLY A 64 8.13 15.84 16.27
CA GLY A 64 9.24 16.60 16.86
C GLY A 64 8.85 17.46 18.06
N LYS A 65 7.64 17.31 18.61
CA LYS A 65 7.29 18.01 19.86
C LYS A 65 7.85 17.21 21.03
N VAL A 66 8.79 17.81 21.76
CA VAL A 66 9.27 17.29 23.04
C VAL A 66 8.05 17.14 23.96
N TYR A 67 7.86 15.96 24.54
CA TYR A 67 6.82 15.75 25.53
C TYR A 67 7.14 16.59 26.76
N GLU A 68 6.27 17.54 27.10
CA GLU A 68 6.37 18.26 28.37
C GLU A 68 5.95 17.28 29.47
N THR A 69 6.92 16.86 30.29
CA THR A 69 6.63 16.18 31.56
C THR A 69 6.00 17.20 32.50
N GLU A 70 4.70 17.07 32.73
CA GLU A 70 3.98 17.76 33.80
C GLU A 70 4.48 17.21 35.15
N GLY A 71 5.59 17.74 35.67
CA GLY A 71 6.22 17.20 36.87
C GLY A 71 7.48 17.91 37.34
N GLY A 72 7.56 19.23 37.16
CA GLY A 72 8.73 20.02 37.57
C GLY A 72 8.36 21.47 37.90
N SER A 73 7.32 21.67 38.70
CA SER A 73 7.14 22.93 39.44
C SER A 73 7.45 22.64 40.90
N GLU A 74 8.67 23.00 41.31
CA GLU A 74 9.05 23.19 42.72
C GLU A 74 8.15 24.25 43.38
#